data_AF-A0A3B8NFS7-F1
#
_entry.id   AF-A0A3B8NFS7-F1
#
_cell.length_a   1.000
_cell.length_b   1.000
_cell.length_c   1.000
_cell.angle_alpha   90.00
_cell.angle_beta   90.00
_cell.angle_gamma   90.00
#
_symmetry.space_group_name_H-M   'P 1'
#
loop_
_entity.id
_entity.type
_entity.pdbx_description
1 polymer ?
#
loop_
_entity_poly.entity_id
_entity_poly.type
_entity_poly.pdbx_seq_one_letter_code
_entity_poly.pdbx_strand_id
1 'polypeptide(L)'
;MNQVTLLVLAAGMGSRYGGLKQLDPVGPNGETVIDYSVFDAIRAGFSKVVFVIREDFSNEFRARVGNRFVDKIVVEYAYQDINELPAGFNVPEGRIKPFGTGHA
;
A
#
# COMPACT_ATOMS: atom_id res chain seq x y z
N MET A 1 10.40 24.37 1.66
CA MET A 1 10.16 23.42 0.54
C MET A 1 8.90 22.65 0.86
N ASN A 2 7.94 22.57 -0.06
CA ASN A 2 6.74 21.76 0.18
C ASN A 2 7.11 20.28 0.16
N GLN A 3 6.86 19.58 1.26
CA GLN A 3 6.98 18.12 1.33
C GLN A 3 5.73 17.49 0.72
N VAL A 4 5.85 16.97 -0.51
CA VAL A 4 4.75 16.26 -1.18
C VAL A 4 4.85 14.78 -0.86
N THR A 5 3.71 14.17 -0.53
CA THR A 5 3.57 12.76 -0.17
C THR A 5 2.80 11.99 -1.25
N LEU A 6 3.33 10.85 -1.68
CA LEU A 6 2.63 9.90 -2.53
C LEU A 6 1.84 8.93 -1.66
N LEU A 7 0.52 8.87 -1.83
CA LEU A 7 -0.31 7.86 -1.19
C LEU A 7 -0.57 6.71 -2.17
N VAL A 8 -0.18 5.50 -1.79
CA VAL A 8 -0.37 4.30 -2.61
C VAL A 8 -1.40 3.40 -1.94
N LEU A 9 -2.53 3.18 -2.62
CA LEU A 9 -3.58 2.28 -2.16
C LEU A 9 -3.25 0.83 -2.55
N ALA A 10 -2.83 0.04 -1.56
CA ALA A 10 -2.34 -1.33 -1.70
C ALA A 10 -3.05 -2.35 -0.78
N ALA A 11 -4.20 -1.97 -0.19
CA ALA A 11 -4.99 -2.81 0.70
C ALA A 11 -5.97 -3.77 -0.04
N GLY A 12 -5.98 -3.74 -1.37
CA GLY A 12 -6.93 -4.49 -2.19
C GLY A 12 -6.75 -6.01 -2.11
N MET A 13 -7.85 -6.74 -1.95
CA MET A 13 -7.86 -8.20 -2.04
C MET A 13 -7.67 -8.65 -3.50
N GLY A 14 -6.50 -9.19 -3.83
CA GLY A 14 -6.26 -9.89 -5.09
C GLY A 14 -6.94 -11.26 -5.16
N SER A 15 -8.20 -11.38 -4.73
CA SER A 15 -8.92 -12.66 -4.53
C SER A 15 -9.03 -13.55 -5.77
N ARG A 16 -8.95 -12.96 -6.97
CA ARG A 16 -8.90 -13.71 -8.24
C ARG A 16 -7.53 -14.32 -8.55
N TYR A 17 -6.49 -13.94 -7.81
CA TYR A 17 -5.08 -14.27 -8.07
C TYR A 17 -4.40 -14.93 -6.85
N GLY A 18 -5.15 -15.23 -5.79
CA GLY A 18 -4.63 -15.95 -4.62
C GLY A 18 -3.61 -15.18 -3.76
N GLY A 19 -3.40 -13.89 -4.00
CA GLY A 19 -2.39 -13.10 -3.29
C GLY A 19 -2.29 -11.64 -3.77
N LEU A 20 -1.23 -10.94 -3.35
CA LEU A 20 -0.97 -9.55 -3.72
C LEU A 20 -0.45 -9.44 -5.16
N LYS A 21 -1.36 -9.29 -6.13
CA LYS A 21 -1.00 -9.03 -7.55
C LYS A 21 -0.03 -7.86 -7.75
N GLN A 22 -0.08 -6.88 -6.85
CA GLN A 22 0.77 -5.69 -6.94
C GLN A 22 2.25 -6.00 -6.73
N LEU A 23 2.59 -7.22 -6.27
CA LEU A 23 3.95 -7.70 -6.11
C LEU A 23 4.45 -8.51 -7.31
N ASP A 24 3.62 -8.67 -8.35
CA ASP A 24 4.02 -9.40 -9.54
C ASP A 24 5.07 -8.60 -10.33
N PRO A 25 6.19 -9.24 -10.73
CA PRO A 25 7.21 -8.58 -11.51
C PRO A 25 6.70 -8.30 -12.94
N VAL A 26 6.97 -7.10 -13.42
CA VAL A 26 6.68 -6.64 -14.79
C VAL A 26 7.93 -6.13 -15.52
N GLY A 27 8.97 -5.75 -14.76
CA GLY A 27 10.23 -5.25 -15.28
C GLY A 27 11.27 -6.36 -15.54
N PRO A 28 12.32 -6.06 -16.31
CA PRO A 28 13.33 -7.03 -16.73
C PRO A 28 14.15 -7.61 -15.56
N ASN A 29 14.19 -6.95 -14.39
CA ASN A 29 14.90 -7.42 -13.20
C ASN A 29 13.96 -7.69 -12.02
N GLY A 30 12.67 -7.93 -12.30
CA GLY A 30 11.68 -8.22 -11.26
C GLY A 30 11.17 -6.96 -10.55
N GLU A 31 11.18 -5.83 -11.23
CA GLU A 31 10.47 -4.61 -10.79
C GLU A 31 8.96 -4.79 -10.91
N THR A 32 8.23 -4.34 -9.91
CA THR A 32 6.77 -4.28 -9.89
C THR A 32 6.29 -2.94 -10.44
N VAL A 33 4.99 -2.82 -10.73
CA VAL A 33 4.38 -1.53 -11.10
C VAL A 33 4.54 -0.49 -9.99
N ILE A 34 4.52 -0.91 -8.71
CA ILE A 34 4.75 -0.02 -7.57
C ILE A 34 6.17 0.55 -7.63
N ASP A 35 7.15 -0.27 -8.01
CA ASP A 35 8.54 0.19 -8.04
C ASP A 35 8.75 1.34 -9.02
N TYR A 36 8.19 1.20 -10.23
CA TYR A 36 8.21 2.27 -11.24
C TYR A 36 7.48 3.52 -10.76
N SER A 37 6.32 3.35 -10.11
CA SER A 37 5.52 4.48 -9.60
C SER A 37 6.27 5.29 -8.53
N VAL A 38 6.92 4.60 -7.59
CA VAL A 38 7.71 5.27 -6.55
C VAL A 38 8.96 5.90 -7.13
N PHE A 39 9.64 5.22 -8.07
CA PHE A 39 10.80 5.78 -8.75
C PHE A 39 10.49 7.08 -9.48
N ASP A 40 9.40 7.14 -10.23
CA ASP A 40 8.98 8.35 -10.94
C ASP A 40 8.51 9.45 -9.97
N ALA A 41 7.86 9.09 -8.85
CA ALA A 41 7.50 10.05 -7.82
C ALA A 41 8.74 10.72 -7.19
N ILE A 42 9.79 9.96 -6.89
CA ILE A 42 11.07 10.51 -6.40
C ILE A 42 11.64 11.50 -7.42
N ARG A 43 11.66 11.14 -8.71
CA ARG A 43 12.13 12.02 -9.80
C ARG A 43 11.29 13.27 -9.97
N ALA A 44 10.00 13.20 -9.67
CA ALA A 44 9.07 14.32 -9.67
C ALA A 44 9.18 15.21 -8.41
N GLY A 45 10.03 14.84 -7.44
CA GLY A 45 10.29 15.62 -6.23
C GLY A 45 9.43 15.26 -5.03
N PHE A 46 8.75 14.10 -5.04
CA PHE A 46 8.08 13.60 -3.84
C PHE A 46 9.11 13.19 -2.78
N SER A 47 8.81 13.54 -1.53
CA SER A 47 9.72 13.34 -0.40
C SER A 47 9.31 12.21 0.55
N LYS A 48 8.07 11.74 0.41
CA LYS A 48 7.48 10.69 1.24
C LYS A 48 6.53 9.82 0.43
N VAL A 49 6.47 8.54 0.75
CA VAL A 49 5.45 7.61 0.28
C VAL A 49 4.77 6.95 1.49
N VAL A 50 3.45 6.86 1.43
CA VAL A 50 2.63 6.14 2.41
C VAL A 50 1.90 5.02 1.67
N PHE A 51 2.09 3.79 2.14
CA PHE A 51 1.39 2.62 1.62
C PHE A 51 0.21 2.30 2.52
N VAL A 52 -1.01 2.36 1.99
CA VAL A 52 -2.21 1.83 2.67
C VAL A 52 -2.30 0.36 2.35
N ILE A 53 -2.10 -0.50 3.34
CA ILE A 53 -2.05 -1.96 3.19
C ILE A 53 -2.97 -2.64 4.21
N ARG A 54 -3.09 -3.96 4.14
CA ARG A 54 -3.70 -4.76 5.22
C ARG A 54 -2.60 -5.35 6.09
N GLU A 55 -2.87 -5.47 7.37
CA GLU A 55 -1.87 -5.93 8.35
C GLU A 55 -1.40 -7.37 8.09
N ASP A 56 -2.30 -8.24 7.62
CA ASP A 56 -2.03 -9.64 7.30
C ASP A 56 -0.94 -9.87 6.25
N PHE A 57 -0.63 -8.86 5.42
CA PHE A 57 0.44 -8.93 4.42
C PHE A 57 1.57 -7.90 4.64
N SER A 58 1.60 -7.21 5.79
CA SER A 58 2.58 -6.15 6.08
C SER A 58 4.02 -6.63 5.97
N ASN A 59 4.32 -7.81 6.52
CA ASN A 59 5.67 -8.36 6.52
C ASN A 59 6.14 -8.71 5.10
N GLU A 60 5.30 -9.36 4.30
CA GLU A 60 5.65 -9.68 2.91
C GLU A 60 5.82 -8.41 2.07
N PHE A 61 4.94 -7.44 2.24
CA PHE A 61 5.01 -6.17 1.51
C PHE A 61 6.29 -5.39 1.85
N ARG A 62 6.65 -5.29 3.13
CA ARG A 62 7.88 -4.65 3.58
C ARG A 62 9.12 -5.34 3.00
N ALA A 63 9.14 -6.67 2.98
CA ALA A 63 10.24 -7.45 2.46
C ALA A 63 10.46 -7.25 0.95
N ARG A 64 9.37 -7.18 0.16
CA ARG A 64 9.46 -7.08 -1.31
C ARG A 64 9.53 -5.65 -1.85
N VAL A 65 8.80 -4.72 -1.24
CA VAL A 65 8.65 -3.34 -1.74
C VAL A 65 9.37 -2.36 -0.81
N GLY A 66 9.04 -2.39 0.49
CA GLY A 66 9.54 -1.41 1.46
C GLY A 66 11.06 -1.27 1.48
N ASN A 67 11.74 -2.41 1.53
CA ASN A 67 13.21 -2.48 1.57
C ASN A 67 13.89 -1.87 0.33
N ARG A 68 13.20 -1.75 -0.82
CA ARG A 68 13.77 -1.18 -2.06
C ARG A 68 13.91 0.35 -2.01
N PHE A 69 13.20 1.01 -1.08
CA PHE A 69 13.02 2.46 -1.06
C PHE A 69 13.46 3.15 0.24
N VAL A 70 13.75 2.40 1.30
CA VAL A 70 14.01 2.94 2.65
C VAL A 70 15.13 3.99 2.68
N ASP A 71 16.15 3.84 1.82
CA ASP A 71 17.28 4.78 1.72
C ASP A 71 17.09 5.88 0.65
N LYS A 72 15.94 5.91 -0.03
CA LYS A 72 15.67 6.79 -1.19
C LYS A 72 14.56 7.82 -0.95
N ILE A 73 13.58 7.49 -0.12
CA ILE A 73 12.42 8.32 0.20
C ILE A 73 11.89 7.93 1.59
N VAL A 74 11.23 8.84 2.31
CA VAL A 74 10.56 8.47 3.57
C VAL A 74 9.44 7.48 3.27
N VAL A 75 9.48 6.30 3.87
CA VAL A 75 8.47 5.24 3.70
C VAL A 75 7.67 5.06 4.98
N GLU A 76 6.36 5.19 4.88
CA GLU A 76 5.41 4.92 5.96
C GLU A 76 4.27 4.01 5.52
N TYR A 77 3.53 3.48 6.50
CA TYR A 77 2.46 2.52 6.28
C TYR A 77 1.23 2.94 7.07
N ALA A 78 0.07 2.82 6.44
CA ALA A 78 -1.23 2.88 7.09
C ALA A 78 -1.93 1.54 6.88
N TYR A 79 -2.78 1.15 7.83
CA TYR A 79 -3.46 -0.14 7.81
C TYR A 79 -4.95 0.05 7.62
N GLN A 80 -5.50 -0.57 6.58
CA GLN A 80 -6.94 -0.63 6.37
C GLN A 80 -7.50 -1.83 7.15
N ASP A 81 -8.13 -1.57 8.30
CA ASP A 81 -8.84 -2.55 9.10
C ASP A 81 -10.35 -2.30 9.03
N ILE A 82 -11.16 -3.35 8.86
CA ILE A 82 -12.63 -3.22 8.91
C ILE A 82 -13.13 -2.76 10.28
N ASN A 83 -12.33 -2.92 11.34
CA ASN A 83 -12.68 -2.48 12.69
C ASN A 83 -12.40 -0.98 12.93
N GLU A 84 -11.66 -0.31 12.05
CA GLU A 84 -11.33 1.12 12.15
C GLU A 84 -12.50 1.99 11.65
N LEU A 85 -13.54 2.10 12.48
CA LEU A 85 -14.74 2.88 12.18
C LEU A 85 -14.84 4.11 13.09
N PRO A 86 -15.51 5.20 12.62
CA PRO A 86 -15.79 6.34 13.47
C PRO A 86 -16.57 5.94 14.73
N ALA A 87 -16.38 6.71 15.81
CA ALA A 87 -17.05 6.45 17.08
C ALA A 87 -18.57 6.31 16.91
N GLY A 88 -19.14 5.27 17.54
CA GLY A 88 -20.57 4.95 17.47
C GLY A 88 -20.97 3.98 16.36
N PHE A 89 -20.05 3.60 15.47
CA PHE A 89 -20.28 2.58 14.45
C PHE A 89 -19.60 1.25 14.83
N ASN A 90 -20.23 0.15 14.41
CA ASN A 90 -19.69 -1.20 14.56
C ASN A 90 -19.69 -1.91 13.21
N VAL A 91 -18.79 -2.87 13.06
CA VAL A 91 -18.72 -3.72 11.87
C VAL A 91 -20.01 -4.54 11.79
N PRO A 92 -20.74 -4.52 10.65
CA PRO A 92 -21.90 -5.38 10.46
C PRO A 92 -21.53 -6.87 10.60
N GLU A 93 -22.41 -7.65 11.22
CA GLU A 93 -22.20 -9.08 11.41
C GLU A 93 -21.89 -9.78 10.07
N GLY A 94 -20.86 -10.63 10.07
CA GLY A 94 -20.45 -11.40 8.89
C GLY A 94 -19.70 -10.60 7.80
N ARG A 95 -19.38 -9.30 8.03
CA ARG A 95 -18.59 -8.51 7.08
C ARG A 95 -17.14 -9.02 7.06
N ILE A 96 -16.70 -9.47 5.88
CA ILE A 96 -15.31 -9.89 5.62
C ILE A 96 -14.65 -8.98 4.56
N LYS A 97 -15.46 -8.36 3.68
CA LYS A 97 -14.94 -7.49 2.62
C LYS A 97 -14.59 -6.10 3.17
N PRO A 98 -13.48 -5.47 2.73
CA PRO A 98 -13.15 -4.08 3.07
C PRO A 98 -14.28 -3.09 2.73
N PHE A 99 -14.28 -1.93 3.38
CA PHE A 99 -15.28 -0.87 3.14
C PHE A 99 -15.09 -0.11 1.82
N GLY A 100 -13.91 -0.23 1.17
CA GLY A 100 -13.64 0.33 -0.15
C GLY A 100 -12.47 1.32 -0.16
N THR A 101 -12.22 1.96 -1.29
CA THR A 101 -11.09 2.89 -1.47
C THR A 101 -11.25 4.20 -0.71
N GLY A 102 -12.48 4.64 -0.41
CA GLY A 102 -12.69 5.83 0.41
C GLY A 102 -12.41 5.62 1.90
N HIS A 103 -12.41 4.35 2.34
CA HIS A 103 -12.00 3.95 3.70
C HIS A 103 -10.50 3.66 3.79
N ALA A 104 -9.85 3.38 2.65
CA ALA A 104 -8.40 3.17 2.59
C ALA A 104 -7.70 4.54 2.66
#